data_AF-A0A0E0LE56-F1
#
_entry.id   AF-A0A0E0LE56-F1
#
_cell.length_a   1.000
_cell.length_b   1.000
_cell.length_c   1.000
_cell.angle_alpha   90.00
_cell.angle_beta   90.00
_cell.angle_gamma   90.00
#
_symmetry.space_group_name_H-M   'P 1'
#
loop_
_entity.id
_entity.type
_entity.pdbx_description
1 polymer ?
#
loop_
_entity_poly.entity_id
_entity_poly.type
_entity_poly.pdbx_seq_one_letter_code
_entity_poly.pdbx_strand_id
1 'polypeptide(L)'
;MGNVAIGAGRRPEVEERLTQPRRLLRQLCDVDSGRLRRLIRSGDLAPCFDPAEDAAGLDEDCPICFYFYPSLNRSKCCSKGICTVEYRGNRAKREKKLDQQEEQKASEPKKKIQYKSQTADELKGV
;
A
#
# COMPACT_ATOMS: atom_id res chain seq x y z
N MET A 1 -7.42 -4.03 -15.51
CA MET A 1 -6.08 -3.40 -15.47
C MET A 1 -5.18 -4.24 -14.57
N GLY A 2 -4.29 -5.03 -15.16
CA GLY A 2 -3.29 -5.85 -14.46
C GLY A 2 -1.91 -5.22 -14.53
N ASN A 3 -0.97 -5.74 -13.75
CA ASN A 3 0.40 -5.26 -13.74
C ASN A 3 1.09 -5.73 -15.00
N VAL A 4 1.68 -4.79 -15.74
CA VAL A 4 2.38 -5.08 -17.00
C VAL A 4 3.72 -5.73 -16.64
N ALA A 5 3.78 -7.06 -16.73
CA ALA A 5 5.05 -7.74 -16.91
C ALA A 5 5.37 -7.62 -18.40
N ILE A 6 6.49 -6.99 -18.74
CA ILE A 6 6.99 -6.97 -20.10
C ILE A 6 7.40 -8.42 -20.43
N GLY A 7 6.64 -9.07 -21.31
CA GLY A 7 6.89 -10.45 -21.76
C GLY A 7 5.62 -11.30 -21.84
N ALA A 8 5.09 -11.45 -23.06
CA ALA A 8 4.01 -12.39 -23.37
C ALA A 8 4.57 -13.82 -23.47
N GLY A 9 4.71 -14.48 -22.32
CA GLY A 9 5.07 -15.89 -22.21
C GLY A 9 4.43 -16.50 -20.95
N ARG A 10 4.32 -17.84 -20.90
CA ARG A 10 3.95 -18.56 -19.66
C ARG A 10 4.72 -17.93 -18.51
N ARG A 11 4.02 -17.35 -17.51
CA ARG A 11 4.70 -16.61 -16.44
C ARG A 11 5.68 -17.57 -15.78
N PRO A 12 7.00 -17.29 -15.81
CA PRO A 12 7.96 -18.12 -15.12
C PRO A 12 7.60 -18.15 -13.63
N GLU A 13 7.85 -19.28 -12.98
CA GLU A 13 7.69 -19.39 -11.54
C GLU A 13 8.51 -18.28 -10.87
N VAL A 14 7.83 -17.40 -10.12
CA VAL A 14 8.50 -16.28 -9.45
C VAL A 14 9.31 -16.86 -8.29
N GLU A 15 10.63 -16.64 -8.31
CA GLU A 15 11.52 -17.09 -7.25
C GLU A 15 11.06 -16.57 -5.88
N GLU A 16 11.17 -17.43 -4.86
CA GLU A 16 10.67 -17.13 -3.51
C GLU A 16 11.24 -15.85 -2.92
N ARG A 17 12.51 -15.54 -3.22
CA ARG A 17 13.22 -14.32 -2.78
C ARG A 17 12.54 -13.05 -3.29
N LEU A 18 11.97 -13.08 -4.49
CA LEU A 18 11.26 -11.94 -5.10
C LEU A 18 9.83 -11.77 -4.57
N THR A 19 9.35 -12.68 -3.71
CA THR A 19 8.04 -12.54 -3.05
C THR A 19 8.13 -11.87 -1.68
N GLN A 20 9.36 -11.61 -1.22
CA GLN A 20 9.63 -11.08 0.10
C GLN A 20 10.22 -9.68 -0.01
N PRO A 21 9.69 -8.70 0.76
CA PRO A 21 10.30 -7.38 0.82
C PRO A 21 11.64 -7.50 1.55
N ARG A 22 12.65 -6.72 1.13
CA ARG A 22 13.93 -6.64 1.86
C ARG A 22 13.67 -6.24 3.31
N ARG A 23 14.32 -6.93 4.25
CA ARG A 23 14.20 -6.73 5.72
C ARG A 23 14.39 -5.29 6.20
N LEU A 24 15.02 -4.43 5.40
CA LEU A 24 15.38 -3.06 5.79
C LEU A 24 14.23 -2.05 5.71
N LEU A 25 13.08 -2.38 5.11
CA LEU A 25 11.95 -1.46 5.05
C LEU A 25 11.01 -1.62 6.25
N ARG A 26 11.31 -0.82 7.28
CA ARG A 26 10.54 -0.59 8.51
C ARG A 26 9.05 -0.27 8.29
N GLN A 27 8.64 0.08 7.07
CA GLN A 27 7.24 0.43 6.71
C GLN A 27 6.39 -0.77 6.28
N LEU A 28 6.98 -1.98 6.15
CA LEU A 28 6.27 -3.17 5.69
C LEU A 28 6.06 -4.22 6.79
N CYS A 29 6.39 -3.92 8.05
CA CYS A 29 6.24 -4.85 9.18
C CYS A 29 4.80 -5.35 9.36
N ASP A 30 3.81 -4.54 8.97
CA ASP A 30 2.37 -4.87 9.11
C ASP A 30 1.81 -5.56 7.86
N VAL A 31 2.65 -5.87 6.87
CA VAL A 31 2.22 -6.52 5.65
C VAL A 31 2.26 -8.04 5.83
N ASP A 32 1.09 -8.69 5.77
CA ASP A 32 0.99 -10.15 5.70
C ASP A 32 1.80 -10.68 4.50
N SER A 33 2.90 -11.36 4.80
CA SER A 33 3.84 -11.93 3.84
C SER A 33 3.21 -13.06 3.01
N GLY A 34 2.27 -13.83 3.59
CA GLY A 34 1.53 -14.86 2.88
C GLY A 34 0.53 -14.26 1.88
N ARG A 35 -0.15 -13.17 2.23
CA ARG A 35 -0.99 -12.41 1.29
C ARG A 35 -0.15 -11.74 0.20
N LEU A 36 0.99 -11.15 0.55
CA LEU A 36 1.89 -10.53 -0.42
C LEU A 36 2.40 -11.54 -1.44
N ARG A 37 2.91 -12.70 -0.97
CA ARG A 37 3.36 -13.80 -1.84
C ARG A 37 2.26 -14.27 -2.79
N ARG A 38 1.04 -14.46 -2.28
CA ARG A 38 -0.12 -14.85 -3.11
C ARG A 38 -0.40 -13.83 -4.21
N LEU A 39 -0.41 -12.54 -3.89
CA LEU A 39 -0.66 -11.47 -4.87
C LEU A 39 0.46 -11.37 -5.93
N ILE A 40 1.71 -11.60 -5.54
CA ILE A 40 2.83 -11.62 -6.50
C ILE A 40 2.72 -12.83 -7.44
N ARG A 41 2.44 -14.01 -6.89
CA ARG A 41 2.28 -15.24 -7.68
C ARG A 41 1.03 -15.23 -8.57
N SER A 42 -0.08 -14.63 -8.12
CA SER A 42 -1.27 -14.43 -8.96
C SER A 42 -1.06 -13.36 -10.03
N GLY A 43 -0.01 -12.53 -9.89
CA GLY A 43 0.29 -11.45 -10.80
C GLY A 43 -0.44 -10.14 -10.50
N ASP A 44 -1.18 -10.08 -9.39
CA ASP A 44 -1.85 -8.89 -8.87
C ASP A 44 -0.89 -7.89 -8.23
N LEU A 45 0.35 -8.30 -7.95
CA LEU A 45 1.48 -7.40 -7.66
C LEU A 45 2.71 -7.77 -8.50
N ALA A 46 3.52 -6.77 -8.82
CA ALA A 46 4.87 -6.98 -9.35
C ALA A 46 5.76 -7.64 -8.26
N PRO A 47 6.75 -8.47 -8.64
CA PRO A 47 7.73 -9.00 -7.70
C PRO A 47 8.54 -7.89 -6.99
N CYS A 48 9.08 -8.21 -5.83
CA CYS A 48 10.00 -7.36 -5.06
C CYS A 48 11.40 -7.44 -5.67
N PHE A 49 11.61 -6.78 -6.81
CA PHE A 49 12.92 -6.65 -7.42
C PHE A 49 13.82 -5.70 -6.63
N ASP A 50 15.13 -5.93 -6.72
CA ASP A 50 16.13 -4.97 -6.27
C ASP A 50 16.26 -3.81 -7.28
N PRO A 51 16.69 -2.61 -6.82
CA PRO A 51 16.99 -1.50 -7.72
C PRO A 51 18.01 -1.92 -8.77
N ALA A 52 17.70 -1.70 -10.05
CA ALA A 52 18.66 -1.86 -11.13
C ALA A 52 19.40 -0.53 -11.35
N GLU A 53 20.73 -0.58 -11.47
CA GLU A 53 21.56 0.58 -11.81
C GLU A 53 21.54 0.86 -13.32
N ASP A 54 21.29 -0.17 -14.14
CA ASP A 54 21.24 -0.07 -15.59
C ASP A 54 19.80 0.00 -16.09
N ALA A 55 19.46 1.15 -16.69
CA ALA A 55 18.16 1.44 -17.29
C ALA A 55 17.98 0.86 -18.71
N ALA A 56 18.92 0.02 -19.17
CA ALA A 56 19.03 -0.35 -20.58
C ALA A 56 17.75 -1.03 -21.10
N GLY A 57 16.89 -0.24 -21.75
CA GLY A 57 15.64 -0.68 -22.36
C GLY A 57 14.38 -0.62 -21.46
N LEU A 58 14.41 0.08 -20.33
CA LEU A 58 13.21 0.30 -19.49
C LEU A 58 12.67 1.72 -19.66
N ASP A 59 11.36 1.84 -19.90
CA ASP A 59 10.71 3.11 -20.23
C ASP A 59 10.36 3.98 -19.00
N GLU A 60 10.41 3.44 -17.78
CA GLU A 60 9.88 4.12 -16.59
C GLU A 60 10.64 3.77 -15.30
N ASP A 61 11.01 4.80 -14.53
CA ASP A 61 11.52 4.71 -13.16
C ASP A 61 10.42 4.87 -12.11
N CYS A 62 10.66 4.39 -10.89
CA CYS A 62 9.73 4.63 -9.79
C CYS A 62 9.81 6.11 -9.34
N PRO A 63 8.73 6.91 -9.42
CA PRO A 63 8.78 8.36 -9.16
C PRO A 63 8.96 8.73 -7.67
N ILE A 64 9.10 7.74 -6.79
CA ILE A 64 9.28 7.93 -5.34
C ILE A 64 10.74 7.70 -4.94
N CYS A 65 11.40 6.69 -5.52
CA CYS A 65 12.77 6.33 -5.19
C CYS A 65 13.76 6.52 -6.36
N PHE A 66 13.28 6.88 -7.55
CA PHE A 66 14.06 7.21 -8.76
C PHE A 66 14.93 6.07 -9.28
N TYR A 67 14.60 4.83 -8.93
CA TYR A 67 15.28 3.63 -9.42
C TYR A 67 14.45 2.90 -10.47
N PHE A 68 15.15 2.21 -11.37
CA PHE A 68 14.57 1.30 -12.35
C PHE A 68 14.32 -0.06 -11.73
N TYR A 69 13.19 -0.65 -12.12
CA TYR A 69 12.82 -2.01 -11.72
C TYR A 69 12.27 -2.76 -12.94
N PRO A 70 12.57 -4.07 -13.10
CA PRO A 70 12.06 -4.86 -14.22
C PRO A 70 10.53 -4.89 -14.36
N SER A 71 9.80 -4.62 -13.26
CA SER A 71 8.36 -4.46 -13.27
C SER A 71 7.90 -3.52 -12.17
N LEU A 72 6.93 -2.67 -12.48
CA LEU A 72 6.33 -1.69 -11.58
C LEU A 72 4.82 -1.94 -11.42
N ASN A 73 4.28 -1.60 -10.25
CA ASN A 73 2.84 -1.66 -9.98
C ASN A 73 2.15 -0.38 -10.44
N ARG A 74 0.99 -0.51 -11.09
CA ARG A 74 0.22 0.65 -11.56
C ARG A 74 -0.60 1.24 -10.43
N SER A 75 -0.28 2.49 -10.06
CA SER A 75 -1.06 3.25 -9.09
C SER A 75 -2.52 3.42 -9.54
N LYS A 76 -3.47 3.33 -8.60
CA LYS A 76 -4.90 3.45 -8.91
C LYS A 76 -5.33 4.87 -9.29
N CYS A 77 -4.59 5.90 -8.86
CA CYS A 77 -4.96 7.30 -9.04
C CYS A 77 -4.51 7.89 -10.38
N CYS A 78 -3.34 7.50 -10.90
CA CYS A 78 -2.77 8.12 -12.08
C CYS A 78 -2.00 7.15 -12.98
N SER A 79 -2.09 5.83 -12.73
CA SER A 79 -1.45 4.77 -13.52
C SER A 79 0.08 4.81 -13.59
N LYS A 80 0.73 5.74 -12.88
CA LYS A 80 2.20 5.76 -12.70
C LYS A 80 2.67 4.45 -12.07
N GLY A 81 3.77 3.93 -12.57
CA GLY A 81 4.48 2.75 -12.09
C GLY A 81 5.18 3.05 -10.77
N ILE A 82 4.97 2.19 -9.78
CA ILE A 82 5.57 2.30 -8.46
C ILE A 82 6.13 0.94 -8.08
N CYS A 83 7.35 0.94 -7.56
CA CYS A 83 8.00 -0.26 -7.03
C CYS A 83 7.13 -0.93 -5.95
N THR A 84 7.21 -2.25 -5.82
CA THR A 84 6.35 -3.04 -4.92
C THR A 84 6.45 -2.60 -3.46
N VAL A 85 7.64 -2.17 -3.06
CA VAL A 85 7.91 -1.63 -1.73
C VAL A 85 7.06 -0.40 -1.46
N GLU A 86 7.20 0.66 -2.28
CA GLU A 86 6.46 1.90 -2.08
C GLU A 86 4.96 1.72 -2.37
N TYR A 87 4.59 0.85 -3.31
CA TYR A 87 3.18 0.54 -3.59
C TYR A 87 2.49 -0.05 -2.36
N ARG A 88 3.14 -1.02 -1.68
CA ARG A 88 2.60 -1.64 -0.45
C ARG A 88 2.65 -0.69 0.74
N GLY A 89 3.72 0.09 0.90
CA GLY A 89 3.79 1.11 1.95
C GLY A 89 2.67 2.14 1.83
N ASN A 90 2.41 2.64 0.61
CA ASN A 90 1.32 3.59 0.37
C ASN A 90 -0.07 2.95 0.57
N ARG A 91 -0.25 1.68 0.18
CA ARG A 91 -1.51 0.96 0.40
C ARG A 91 -1.79 0.76 1.89
N ALA A 92 -0.80 0.32 2.67
CA ALA A 92 -0.93 0.13 4.10
C ALA A 92 -1.27 1.45 4.83
N LYS A 93 -0.62 2.57 4.45
CA LYS A 93 -0.95 3.90 4.99
C LYS A 93 -2.40 4.30 4.72
N ARG A 94 -2.93 3.96 3.53
CA ARG A 94 -4.33 4.24 3.18
C ARG A 94 -5.31 3.38 3.98
N GLU A 95 -5.02 2.09 4.12
CA GLU A 95 -5.82 1.15 4.92
C GLU A 95 -5.89 1.66 6.38
N LYS A 96 -4.74 1.96 7.00
CA LYS A 96 -4.70 2.54 8.36
C LYS A 96 -5.43 3.88 8.50
N LYS A 97 -5.41 4.72 7.46
CA LYS A 97 -6.11 6.02 7.48
C LYS A 97 -7.63 5.84 7.41
N LEU A 98 -8.11 4.78 6.76
CA LEU A 98 -9.53 4.43 6.74
C LEU A 98 -9.97 3.89 8.11
N ASP A 99 -9.21 2.95 8.68
CA ASP A 99 -9.52 2.38 10.01
C ASP A 99 -9.62 3.48 11.09
N GLN A 100 -8.66 4.43 11.10
CA GLN A 100 -8.69 5.58 12.01
C GLN A 100 -9.91 6.50 11.79
N GLN A 101 -10.35 6.67 10.55
CA GLN A 101 -11.55 7.47 10.26
C GLN A 101 -12.82 6.76 10.72
N GLU A 102 -12.91 5.44 10.55
CA GLU A 102 -14.04 4.64 11.05
C GLU A 102 -14.13 4.68 12.57
N GLU A 103 -13.00 4.57 13.27
CA GLU A 103 -12.95 4.69 14.73
C GLU A 103 -13.35 6.09 15.21
N GLN A 104 -12.84 7.15 14.55
CA GLN A 104 -13.23 8.52 14.85
C GLN A 104 -14.73 8.73 14.66
N LYS A 105 -15.31 8.25 13.56
CA LYS A 105 -16.76 8.30 13.28
C LYS A 105 -17.57 7.52 14.31
N ALA A 106 -17.12 6.34 14.74
CA ALA A 106 -17.79 5.56 15.78
C ALA A 106 -17.77 6.26 17.15
N SER A 107 -16.76 7.08 17.43
CA SER A 107 -16.63 7.84 18.68
C SER A 107 -17.46 9.15 18.70
N GLU A 108 -17.85 9.67 17.54
CA GLU A 108 -18.52 10.98 17.38
C GLU A 108 -19.90 11.07 18.08
N PRO A 109 -20.81 10.06 17.98
CA PRO A 109 -22.12 10.11 18.63
C PRO A 109 -22.01 10.16 20.16
N LYS A 110 -21.04 9.42 20.73
CA LYS A 110 -20.80 9.38 22.18
C LYS A 110 -20.38 10.76 22.70
N LYS A 111 -19.49 11.45 21.97
CA LYS A 111 -19.05 12.82 22.27
C LYS A 111 -20.21 13.83 22.17
N LYS A 112 -21.07 13.70 21.16
CA LYS A 112 -22.27 14.57 21.00
C LYS A 112 -23.28 14.39 22.13
N ILE A 113 -23.53 13.15 22.58
CA ILE A 113 -24.45 12.86 23.69
C ILE A 113 -23.89 13.45 24.99
N GLN A 114 -22.60 13.23 25.26
CA GLN A 114 -21.93 13.74 26.47
C GLN A 114 -21.92 15.28 26.54
N TYR A 115 -21.68 15.96 25.42
CA TYR A 115 -21.73 17.43 25.37
C TYR A 115 -23.15 17.96 25.63
N LYS A 116 -24.17 17.31 25.06
CA LYS A 116 -25.59 17.68 25.28
C LYS A 116 -26.03 17.46 26.72
N SER A 117 -25.59 16.41 27.40
CA SER A 117 -25.92 16.20 28.81
C SER A 117 -25.28 17.26 29.70
N GLN A 118 -24.02 17.63 29.43
CA GLN A 118 -23.32 18.66 30.21
C GLN A 118 -23.96 20.04 30.05
N THR A 119 -24.34 20.42 28.83
CA THR A 119 -25.05 21.69 28.59
C THR A 119 -26.47 21.72 29.20
N ALA A 120 -27.17 20.57 29.23
CA ALA A 120 -28.49 20.49 29.85
C ALA A 120 -28.45 20.59 31.38
N ASP A 121 -27.37 20.10 32.02
CA ASP A 121 -27.16 20.24 33.47
C ASP A 121 -26.78 21.68 33.85
N GLU A 122 -25.96 22.38 33.05
CA GLU A 122 -25.64 23.80 33.29
C GLU A 122 -26.87 24.73 33.17
N LEU A 123 -27.78 24.47 32.24
CA LEU A 123 -29.02 25.26 32.07
C LEU A 123 -30.07 25.00 33.17
N LYS A 124 -29.98 23.91 33.92
CA LYS A 124 -30.88 23.61 35.05
C LYS A 124 -30.34 24.08 36.40
N GLY A 125 -29.08 24.51 36.45
CA GLY A 125 -28.40 25.00 37.65
C GLY A 125 -28.47 26.52 37.84
N VAL A 126 -29.22 27.25 37.00
CA VAL A 126 -29.50 28.69 37.10
C VAL A 126 -30.97 28.92 37.42
#